data_AF-A0A0V0XUU8-F1
#
_entry.id   AF-A0A0V0XUU8-F1
#
_cell.length_a   1.000
_cell.length_b   1.000
_cell.length_c   1.000
_cell.angle_alpha   90.00
_cell.angle_beta   90.00
_cell.angle_gamma   90.00
#
_symmetry.space_group_name_H-M   'P 1'
#
loop_
_entity.id
_entity.type
_entity.pdbx_description
1 polymer ?
#
loop_
_entity_poly.entity_id
_entity_poly.type
_entity_poly.pdbx_seq_one_letter_code
_entity_poly.pdbx_strand_id
1 'polypeptide(L)'
;LNKCEILYFDFSIFTCIMPEDPWQFYNRIGQPKYVVAPMVEQSELPWRLLSRRHGAQLCYTPMLHAGNFLTDEVYRKTHFTTCPEDRPLIAQFCANEPETLFNAAALVADQCDAIDINLGCPQTIARRGKYGAYLQDDWDLVSSLIKSACRLPIPVTCKIRIFPEVRRTVEYAQMIQASGCMLLAVHGRTREQKGRNCGLADWNHIATVKSALQIPVFANGNIRYFNDIDRCLKCTGADGVMCAEGNLSNPYLFENRQAPVWEPCLDFYHYLDLCENLHKCTDLDEAVTVVQHLKSRFSDISEEWLGQSLTEDADSAPFWQCQPRSRTSSSFQTSEWIEKRKNRKEFIVRQANELGISKHQVKSEPVCTGASVIALMFDQGVVIAADTKLSYGRFSRYKGVSRLMRVNNNTIIGVSGDYADYQYLQGIINSRQIGMNSSQMRGQFTPASMHTFLTSVLYARRSKLNPLWNSYVVCGVTEGTKTPYLGTVNLFGVSYTNNFVATGLGSYLVQHYLEKKLEDCEKEGIKLNEANAALALRNCIEILYQRDCLAYNEYELGVVTAENCVITGKHTVSGKWDHAGLITTRDDEFENKSVTRAEMI
;
A
#
# COMPACT_ATOMS: atom_id res chain seq x y z
N LEU A 1 -23.15 -67.69 27.01
CA LEU A 1 -23.76 -66.35 26.82
C LEU A 1 -23.44 -65.51 28.04
N ASN A 2 -22.99 -64.27 27.80
CA ASN A 2 -22.61 -63.22 28.75
C ASN A 2 -21.14 -63.19 29.20
N LYS A 3 -20.28 -62.72 28.28
CA LYS A 3 -19.11 -61.91 28.60
C LYS A 3 -19.61 -60.52 29.02
N CYS A 4 -19.29 -60.10 30.25
CA CYS A 4 -19.22 -58.69 30.61
C CYS A 4 -17.84 -58.48 31.24
N GLU A 5 -16.89 -57.98 30.45
CA GLU A 5 -15.68 -57.37 30.98
C GLU A 5 -16.06 -56.01 31.56
N ILE A 6 -15.95 -55.88 32.87
CA ILE A 6 -15.97 -54.59 33.55
C ILE A 6 -14.61 -53.95 33.27
N LEU A 7 -14.57 -53.08 32.27
CA LEU A 7 -13.45 -52.15 32.06
C LEU A 7 -13.51 -51.10 33.17
N TYR A 8 -12.58 -51.21 34.14
CA TYR A 8 -12.23 -50.11 35.02
C TYR A 8 -11.65 -48.99 34.14
N PHE A 9 -12.45 -47.98 33.82
CA PHE A 9 -11.93 -46.72 33.30
C PHE A 9 -11.22 -45.99 34.44
N ASP A 10 -9.91 -45.90 34.31
CA ASP A 10 -9.04 -45.13 35.19
C ASP A 10 -9.38 -43.63 35.03
N PHE A 11 -10.06 -43.05 36.02
CA PHE A 11 -10.53 -41.65 36.02
C PHE A 11 -9.39 -40.64 36.33
N SER A 12 -8.12 -41.04 36.27
CA SER A 12 -6.95 -40.21 36.63
C SER A 12 -6.15 -39.61 35.48
N ILE A 13 -6.62 -39.65 34.22
CA ILE A 13 -6.01 -38.91 33.11
C ILE A 13 -6.94 -37.79 32.63
N PHE A 14 -7.36 -36.91 33.55
CA PHE A 14 -7.53 -35.50 33.20
C PHE A 14 -6.19 -34.83 33.52
N THR A 15 -5.24 -34.93 32.61
CA THR A 15 -4.12 -33.97 32.58
C THR A 15 -4.75 -32.58 32.51
N CYS A 16 -4.70 -31.86 33.63
CA CYS A 16 -4.89 -30.43 33.69
C CYS A 16 -3.93 -29.85 32.64
N ILE A 17 -4.45 -29.50 31.46
CA ILE A 17 -3.66 -28.89 30.40
C ILE A 17 -3.17 -27.58 30.99
N MET A 18 -1.91 -27.53 31.41
CA MET A 18 -1.28 -26.28 31.78
C MET A 18 -1.46 -25.34 30.58
N PRO A 19 -2.00 -24.12 30.77
CA PRO A 19 -2.22 -23.20 29.65
C PRO A 19 -0.90 -23.03 28.90
N GLU A 20 -0.97 -23.20 27.57
CA GLU A 20 0.17 -23.00 26.68
C GLU A 20 0.83 -21.66 26.98
N ASP A 21 2.16 -21.64 27.07
CA ASP A 21 2.89 -20.39 27.29
C ASP A 21 2.60 -19.41 26.14
N PRO A 22 2.29 -18.13 26.42
CA PRO A 22 1.95 -17.14 25.39
C PRO A 22 2.99 -17.01 24.27
N TRP A 23 4.28 -17.16 24.59
CA TRP A 23 5.34 -17.12 23.60
C TRP A 23 5.49 -18.42 22.82
N GLN A 24 5.20 -19.58 23.43
CA GLN A 24 5.06 -20.84 22.69
C GLN A 24 3.92 -20.77 21.67
N PHE A 25 2.77 -20.24 22.06
CA PHE A 25 1.67 -19.99 21.11
C PHE A 25 2.11 -19.08 19.97
N TYR A 26 2.73 -17.94 20.27
CA TYR A 26 3.22 -17.00 19.25
C TYR A 26 4.25 -17.62 18.29
N ASN A 27 5.14 -18.47 18.82
CA ASN A 27 6.10 -19.23 18.02
C ASN A 27 5.41 -20.25 17.12
N ARG A 28 4.40 -20.97 17.64
CA ARG A 28 3.63 -21.98 16.89
C ARG A 28 2.90 -21.38 15.69
N ILE A 29 2.36 -20.17 15.82
CA ILE A 29 1.72 -19.46 14.70
C ILE A 29 2.71 -18.72 13.79
N GLY A 30 4.03 -18.95 13.94
CA GLY A 30 5.06 -18.45 13.04
C GLY A 30 5.58 -17.04 13.32
N GLN A 31 5.41 -16.53 14.55
CA GLN A 31 5.85 -15.19 14.98
C GLN A 31 5.41 -14.08 14.00
N PRO A 32 4.11 -13.99 13.67
CA PRO A 32 3.64 -13.10 12.62
C PRO A 32 3.86 -11.63 13.01
N LYS A 33 4.44 -10.88 12.07
CA LYS A 33 4.63 -9.43 12.13
C LYS A 33 3.60 -8.69 11.27
N TYR A 34 3.11 -9.32 10.19
CA TYR A 34 2.19 -8.71 9.23
C TYR A 34 0.79 -9.31 9.39
N VAL A 35 -0.07 -8.60 10.11
CA VAL A 35 -1.37 -9.12 10.55
C VAL A 35 -2.51 -8.36 9.86
N VAL A 36 -3.44 -9.08 9.23
CA VAL A 36 -4.68 -8.51 8.70
C VAL A 36 -5.71 -8.44 9.82
N ALA A 37 -6.22 -7.24 10.05
CA ALA A 37 -7.18 -6.97 11.12
C ALA A 37 -8.57 -7.56 10.84
N PRO A 38 -9.35 -7.85 11.89
CA PRO A 38 -10.76 -8.21 11.74
C PRO A 38 -11.57 -6.99 11.28
N MET A 39 -12.35 -7.16 10.22
CA MET A 39 -13.17 -6.11 9.61
C MET A 39 -14.51 -6.71 9.18
N VAL A 40 -15.62 -6.13 9.67
CA VAL A 40 -16.98 -6.58 9.33
C VAL A 40 -17.20 -6.39 7.83
N GLU A 41 -17.64 -7.45 7.13
CA GLU A 41 -17.93 -7.47 5.69
C GLU A 41 -16.72 -7.14 4.78
N GLN A 42 -15.51 -7.25 5.33
CA GLN A 42 -14.27 -6.84 4.65
C GLN A 42 -13.07 -7.75 4.97
N SER A 43 -13.26 -8.86 5.67
CA SER A 43 -12.17 -9.79 6.03
C SER A 43 -12.56 -11.24 5.84
N GLU A 44 -13.45 -11.50 4.89
CA GLU A 44 -13.92 -12.81 4.44
C GLU A 44 -12.78 -13.63 3.84
N LEU A 45 -13.02 -14.94 3.67
CA LEU A 45 -12.01 -15.88 3.16
C LEU A 45 -11.32 -15.39 1.86
N PRO A 46 -12.02 -14.89 0.83
CA PRO A 46 -11.38 -14.37 -0.37
C PRO A 46 -10.36 -13.26 -0.09
N TRP A 47 -10.67 -12.33 0.82
CA TRP A 47 -9.78 -11.21 1.14
C TRP A 47 -8.56 -11.68 1.94
N ARG A 48 -8.75 -12.62 2.86
CA ARG A 48 -7.65 -13.21 3.63
C ARG A 48 -6.69 -13.97 2.73
N LEU A 49 -7.19 -14.76 1.78
CA LEU A 49 -6.36 -15.47 0.80
C LEU A 49 -5.59 -14.51 -0.12
N LEU A 50 -6.25 -13.46 -0.60
CA LEU A 50 -5.58 -12.40 -1.37
C LEU A 50 -4.46 -11.75 -0.55
N SER A 51 -4.76 -11.36 0.69
CA SER A 51 -3.78 -10.72 1.56
C SER A 51 -2.59 -11.63 1.88
N ARG A 52 -2.82 -12.94 2.04
CA ARG A 52 -1.76 -13.95 2.23
C ARG A 52 -0.83 -14.04 1.03
N ARG A 53 -1.39 -13.97 -0.18
CA ARG A 53 -0.59 -13.89 -1.42
C ARG A 53 0.38 -12.72 -1.40
N HIS A 54 -0.01 -11.64 -0.71
CA HIS A 54 0.76 -10.40 -0.59
C HIS A 54 1.47 -10.22 0.75
N GLY A 55 1.84 -11.33 1.39
CA GLY A 55 2.72 -11.30 2.56
C GLY A 55 2.03 -11.18 3.91
N ALA A 56 0.70 -11.22 3.99
CA ALA A 56 0.02 -11.39 5.28
C ALA A 56 0.40 -12.74 5.92
N GLN A 57 0.82 -12.69 7.18
CA GLN A 57 1.30 -13.85 7.92
C GLN A 57 0.23 -14.42 8.86
N LEU A 58 -0.66 -13.55 9.36
CA LEU A 58 -1.78 -13.90 10.22
C LEU A 58 -3.01 -13.10 9.77
N CYS A 59 -4.16 -13.77 9.67
CA CYS A 59 -5.42 -13.12 9.33
C CYS A 59 -6.46 -13.38 10.42
N TYR A 60 -7.36 -12.43 10.59
CA TYR A 60 -8.53 -12.56 11.45
C TYR A 60 -9.79 -12.68 10.58
N THR A 61 -10.79 -13.41 11.08
CA THR A 61 -12.13 -13.41 10.48
C THR A 61 -12.81 -12.05 10.63
N PRO A 62 -13.96 -11.82 9.96
CA PRO A 62 -14.87 -10.75 10.35
C PRO A 62 -15.29 -10.90 11.81
N MET A 63 -15.76 -9.81 12.42
CA MET A 63 -16.29 -9.84 13.78
C MET A 63 -17.64 -10.59 13.79
N LEU A 64 -17.66 -11.79 14.39
CA LEU A 64 -18.82 -12.67 14.48
C LEU A 64 -19.65 -12.35 15.73
N HIS A 65 -20.96 -12.17 15.59
CA HIS A 65 -21.82 -11.98 16.76
C HIS A 65 -22.14 -13.33 17.41
N ALA A 66 -21.64 -13.59 18.62
CA ALA A 66 -21.71 -14.90 19.27
C ALA A 66 -23.14 -15.45 19.39
N GLY A 67 -24.11 -14.62 19.79
CA GLY A 67 -25.53 -15.02 19.89
C GLY A 67 -26.08 -15.54 18.56
N ASN A 68 -26.05 -14.71 17.51
CA ASN A 68 -26.46 -15.11 16.15
C ASN A 68 -25.69 -16.34 15.65
N PHE A 69 -24.38 -16.40 15.90
CA PHE A 69 -23.54 -17.51 15.44
C PHE A 69 -23.93 -18.85 16.07
N LEU A 70 -24.35 -18.82 17.34
CA LEU A 70 -24.81 -19.99 18.07
C LEU A 70 -26.21 -20.44 17.61
N THR A 71 -27.14 -19.50 17.43
CA THR A 71 -28.57 -19.83 17.18
C THR A 71 -28.94 -19.96 15.71
N ASP A 72 -28.25 -19.26 14.81
CA ASP A 72 -28.60 -19.17 13.40
C ASP A 72 -27.53 -19.84 12.53
N GLU A 73 -27.88 -21.02 11.99
CA GLU A 73 -27.00 -21.79 11.10
C GLU A 73 -26.76 -21.09 9.76
N VAL A 74 -27.72 -20.31 9.26
CA VAL A 74 -27.57 -19.54 8.02
C VAL A 74 -26.55 -18.43 8.27
N TYR A 75 -26.71 -17.65 9.34
CA TYR A 75 -25.74 -16.64 9.76
C TYR A 75 -24.33 -17.23 9.88
N ARG A 76 -24.21 -18.39 10.55
CA ARG A 76 -22.92 -19.07 10.73
C ARG A 76 -22.27 -19.48 9.39
N LYS A 77 -23.02 -20.10 8.48
CA LYS A 77 -22.50 -20.52 7.16
C LYS A 77 -22.16 -19.35 6.25
N THR A 78 -22.90 -18.24 6.37
CA THR A 78 -22.67 -17.04 5.55
C THR A 78 -21.44 -16.28 6.04
N HIS A 79 -21.28 -16.07 7.35
CA HIS A 79 -20.22 -15.20 7.87
C HIS A 79 -18.92 -15.91 8.25
N PHE A 80 -18.91 -17.24 8.33
CA PHE A 80 -17.70 -18.01 8.62
C PHE A 80 -17.47 -19.10 7.59
N THR A 81 -16.37 -18.95 6.85
CA THR A 81 -15.79 -19.96 5.97
C THR A 81 -14.27 -19.90 6.07
N THR A 82 -13.61 -21.04 5.87
CA THR A 82 -12.15 -21.15 5.87
C THR A 82 -11.69 -22.30 4.97
N CYS A 83 -10.38 -22.41 4.72
CA CYS A 83 -9.73 -23.50 4.01
C CYS A 83 -8.32 -23.74 4.57
N PRO A 84 -7.65 -24.87 4.24
CA PRO A 84 -6.32 -25.19 4.77
C PRO A 84 -5.26 -24.10 4.55
N GLU A 85 -5.34 -23.37 3.43
CA GLU A 85 -4.42 -22.28 3.06
C GLU A 85 -4.65 -20.99 3.87
N ASP A 86 -5.75 -20.91 4.62
CA ASP A 86 -6.12 -19.73 5.40
C ASP A 86 -5.53 -19.72 6.82
N ARG A 87 -4.59 -20.62 7.13
CA ARG A 87 -3.93 -20.70 8.45
C ARG A 87 -2.55 -20.01 8.44
N PRO A 88 -2.11 -19.37 9.54
CA PRO A 88 -2.79 -19.29 10.84
C PRO A 88 -3.96 -18.30 10.85
N LEU A 89 -5.11 -18.71 11.38
CA LEU A 89 -6.38 -17.95 11.43
C LEU A 89 -6.83 -17.72 12.87
N ILE A 90 -7.29 -16.50 13.16
CA ILE A 90 -7.93 -16.19 14.45
C ILE A 90 -9.39 -15.80 14.23
N ALA A 91 -10.32 -16.50 14.89
CA ALA A 91 -11.74 -16.23 14.78
C ALA A 91 -12.17 -15.19 15.82
N GLN A 92 -12.64 -14.02 15.39
CA GLN A 92 -13.04 -12.94 16.29
C GLN A 92 -14.55 -12.97 16.59
N PHE A 93 -14.89 -12.94 17.88
CA PHE A 93 -16.27 -12.84 18.36
C PHE A 93 -16.54 -11.53 19.09
N CYS A 94 -17.78 -11.04 18.99
CA CYS A 94 -18.35 -10.10 19.94
C CYS A 94 -19.45 -10.79 20.75
N ALA A 95 -19.43 -10.54 22.07
CA ALA A 95 -20.36 -11.11 23.03
C ALA A 95 -20.44 -10.23 24.27
N ASN A 96 -21.50 -10.41 25.04
CA ASN A 96 -21.70 -9.78 26.35
C ASN A 96 -22.17 -10.81 27.42
N GLU A 97 -22.17 -12.09 27.08
CA GLU A 97 -22.55 -13.19 27.96
C GLU A 97 -21.51 -14.33 27.84
N PRO A 98 -20.87 -14.74 28.96
CA PRO A 98 -19.78 -15.71 28.95
C PRO A 98 -20.11 -17.08 28.36
N GLU A 99 -21.27 -17.65 28.68
CA GLU A 99 -21.65 -18.98 28.18
C GLU A 99 -22.01 -18.95 26.70
N THR A 100 -22.68 -17.90 26.23
CA THR A 100 -22.97 -17.70 24.81
C THR A 100 -21.68 -17.58 23.99
N LEU A 101 -20.67 -16.85 24.50
CA LEU A 101 -19.36 -16.76 23.85
C LEU A 101 -18.69 -18.14 23.74
N PHE A 102 -18.63 -18.90 24.85
CA PHE A 102 -17.99 -20.21 24.88
C PHE A 102 -18.65 -21.18 23.89
N ASN A 103 -19.99 -21.30 23.94
CA ASN A 103 -20.72 -22.21 23.07
C ASN A 103 -20.59 -21.84 21.59
N ALA A 104 -20.60 -20.54 21.25
CA ALA A 104 -20.41 -20.09 19.88
C ALA A 104 -18.99 -20.37 19.37
N ALA A 105 -17.98 -20.08 20.18
CA ALA A 105 -16.57 -20.28 19.83
C ALA A 105 -16.19 -21.76 19.73
N ALA A 106 -16.82 -22.64 20.54
CA ALA A 106 -16.64 -24.09 20.46
C ALA A 106 -16.99 -24.66 19.08
N LEU A 107 -17.91 -24.03 18.33
CA LEU A 107 -18.32 -24.48 16.99
C LEU A 107 -17.24 -24.30 15.91
N VAL A 108 -16.19 -23.51 16.17
CA VAL A 108 -15.11 -23.22 15.20
C VAL A 108 -13.71 -23.50 15.75
N ALA A 109 -13.60 -24.04 16.97
CA ALA A 109 -12.33 -24.21 17.66
C ALA A 109 -11.36 -25.17 16.94
N ASP A 110 -11.86 -26.07 16.10
CA ASP A 110 -11.07 -26.97 15.26
C ASP A 110 -10.63 -26.35 13.92
N GLN A 111 -11.28 -25.24 13.52
CA GLN A 111 -11.10 -24.58 12.22
C GLN A 111 -10.23 -23.32 12.29
N CYS A 112 -9.79 -22.92 13.48
CA CYS A 112 -8.91 -21.77 13.69
C CYS A 112 -7.82 -22.08 14.73
N ASP A 113 -6.84 -21.19 14.84
CA ASP A 113 -5.66 -21.35 15.70
C ASP A 113 -5.80 -20.62 17.04
N ALA A 114 -6.75 -19.69 17.14
CA ALA A 114 -7.16 -19.03 18.38
C ALA A 114 -8.54 -18.37 18.25
N ILE A 115 -9.16 -18.06 19.39
CA ILE A 115 -10.38 -17.25 19.51
C ILE A 115 -10.02 -15.84 19.97
N ASP A 116 -10.48 -14.80 19.26
CA ASP A 116 -10.31 -13.41 19.67
C ASP A 116 -11.61 -12.82 20.23
N ILE A 117 -11.50 -12.08 21.33
CA ILE A 117 -12.63 -11.32 21.89
C ILE A 117 -12.50 -9.85 21.47
N ASN A 118 -13.50 -9.37 20.73
CA ASN A 118 -13.58 -7.96 20.34
C ASN A 118 -13.98 -7.08 21.53
N LEU A 119 -13.01 -6.33 22.04
CA LEU A 119 -13.17 -5.33 23.10
C LEU A 119 -12.88 -3.91 22.57
N GLY A 120 -12.94 -3.71 21.24
CA GLY A 120 -12.42 -2.51 20.58
C GLY A 120 -13.36 -1.86 19.55
N CYS A 121 -14.46 -2.49 19.16
CA CYS A 121 -15.41 -1.91 18.21
C CYS A 121 -16.17 -0.73 18.85
N PRO A 122 -16.07 0.51 18.31
CA PRO A 122 -16.70 1.69 18.91
C PRO A 122 -18.08 2.00 18.29
N GLN A 123 -18.56 1.18 17.36
CA GLN A 123 -19.74 1.44 16.55
C GLN A 123 -21.02 1.53 17.39
N THR A 124 -22.04 2.22 16.88
CA THR A 124 -23.31 2.40 17.59
C THR A 124 -24.03 1.07 17.85
N ILE A 125 -23.87 0.09 16.95
CA ILE A 125 -24.42 -1.26 17.15
C ILE A 125 -23.79 -1.96 18.35
N ALA A 126 -22.48 -1.79 18.56
CA ALA A 126 -21.76 -2.32 19.72
C ALA A 126 -22.22 -1.65 21.03
N ARG A 127 -22.55 -0.35 20.99
CA ARG A 127 -23.14 0.36 22.12
C ARG A 127 -24.48 -0.24 22.53
N ARG A 128 -25.35 -0.49 21.54
CA ARG A 128 -26.70 -1.04 21.76
C ARG A 128 -26.63 -2.49 22.26
N GLY A 129 -25.75 -3.29 21.67
CA GLY A 129 -25.53 -4.68 22.05
C GLY A 129 -24.66 -4.88 23.29
N LYS A 130 -24.12 -3.81 23.89
CA LYS A 130 -23.22 -3.85 25.06
C LYS A 130 -22.00 -4.77 24.86
N TYR A 131 -21.36 -4.68 23.71
CA TYR A 131 -20.11 -5.40 23.40
C TYR A 131 -19.05 -4.44 22.83
N GLY A 132 -17.87 -4.94 22.45
CA GLY A 132 -16.82 -4.13 21.85
C GLY A 132 -16.21 -3.13 22.84
N ALA A 133 -15.92 -1.91 22.40
CA ALA A 133 -15.29 -0.88 23.23
C ALA A 133 -16.18 -0.38 24.38
N TYR A 134 -17.44 -0.81 24.48
CA TYR A 134 -18.33 -0.45 25.58
C TYR A 134 -18.20 -1.41 26.77
N LEU A 135 -17.55 -2.57 26.59
CA LEU A 135 -17.20 -3.49 27.67
C LEU A 135 -16.04 -2.97 28.52
N GLN A 136 -15.26 -2.02 28.01
CA GLN A 136 -14.11 -1.45 28.75
C GLN A 136 -14.52 -0.74 30.05
N ASP A 137 -15.81 -0.47 30.25
CA ASP A 137 -16.37 0.12 31.47
C ASP A 137 -16.78 -0.95 32.52
N ASP A 138 -16.78 -2.24 32.16
CA ASP A 138 -17.16 -3.38 33.02
C ASP A 138 -16.07 -4.47 32.98
N TRP A 139 -15.06 -4.31 33.85
CA TRP A 139 -13.86 -5.18 33.85
C TRP A 139 -14.16 -6.58 34.35
N ASP A 140 -15.14 -6.75 35.23
CA ASP A 140 -15.56 -8.05 35.75
C ASP A 140 -16.20 -8.88 34.63
N LEU A 141 -17.08 -8.25 33.83
CA LEU A 141 -17.64 -8.90 32.66
C LEU A 141 -16.56 -9.28 31.65
N VAL A 142 -15.61 -8.39 31.34
CA VAL A 142 -14.48 -8.69 30.45
C VAL A 142 -13.67 -9.90 30.96
N SER A 143 -13.33 -9.91 32.25
CA SER A 143 -12.62 -11.04 32.87
C SER A 143 -13.40 -12.35 32.75
N SER A 144 -14.72 -12.30 32.99
CA SER A 144 -15.59 -13.49 32.89
C SER A 144 -15.72 -14.02 31.46
N LEU A 145 -15.78 -13.14 30.45
CA LEU A 145 -15.78 -13.52 29.03
C LEU A 145 -14.48 -14.25 28.65
N ILE A 146 -13.33 -13.69 29.03
CA ILE A 146 -12.02 -14.29 28.74
C ILE A 146 -11.91 -15.66 29.43
N LYS A 147 -12.18 -15.73 30.73
CA LYS A 147 -12.10 -16.98 31.51
C LYS A 147 -13.02 -18.07 30.96
N SER A 148 -14.22 -17.69 30.51
CA SER A 148 -15.17 -18.62 29.89
C SER A 148 -14.61 -19.19 28.58
N ALA A 149 -14.04 -18.34 27.72
CA ALA A 149 -13.42 -18.76 26.47
C ALA A 149 -12.16 -19.61 26.68
N CYS A 150 -11.39 -19.38 27.75
CA CYS A 150 -10.20 -20.17 28.11
C CYS A 150 -10.51 -21.63 28.47
N ARG A 151 -11.79 -22.03 28.60
CA ARG A 151 -12.19 -23.44 28.72
C ARG A 151 -12.04 -24.21 27.41
N LEU A 152 -11.88 -23.52 26.28
CA LEU A 152 -11.64 -24.14 24.97
C LEU A 152 -10.22 -24.72 24.88
N PRO A 153 -9.99 -25.74 24.05
CA PRO A 153 -8.67 -26.35 23.89
C PRO A 153 -7.68 -25.49 23.07
N ILE A 154 -8.10 -24.30 22.62
CA ILE A 154 -7.28 -23.37 21.81
C ILE A 154 -7.08 -22.02 22.52
N PRO A 155 -5.98 -21.30 22.23
CA PRO A 155 -5.67 -20.00 22.82
C PRO A 155 -6.77 -18.94 22.67
N VAL A 156 -6.81 -18.02 23.63
CA VAL A 156 -7.68 -16.84 23.60
C VAL A 156 -6.83 -15.58 23.43
N THR A 157 -7.20 -14.73 22.47
CA THR A 157 -6.62 -13.41 22.23
C THR A 157 -7.67 -12.32 22.46
N CYS A 158 -7.23 -11.07 22.59
CA CYS A 158 -8.14 -9.95 22.71
C CYS A 158 -7.69 -8.77 21.83
N LYS A 159 -8.66 -7.97 21.40
CA LYS A 159 -8.40 -6.69 20.73
C LYS A 159 -9.08 -5.53 21.44
N ILE A 160 -8.30 -4.55 21.90
CA ILE A 160 -8.78 -3.39 22.67
C ILE A 160 -8.59 -2.06 21.94
N ARG A 161 -9.26 -1.03 22.47
CA ARG A 161 -8.93 0.40 22.29
C ARG A 161 -8.36 0.96 23.60
N ILE A 162 -7.58 2.03 23.50
CA ILE A 162 -6.99 2.69 24.67
C ILE A 162 -8.00 3.59 25.40
N PHE A 163 -7.77 3.86 26.68
CA PHE A 163 -8.39 4.97 27.39
C PHE A 163 -7.64 6.29 27.09
N PRO A 164 -8.22 7.46 27.40
CA PRO A 164 -7.48 8.72 27.38
C PRO A 164 -6.27 8.72 28.34
N GLU A 165 -6.41 8.06 29.49
CA GLU A 165 -5.35 7.96 30.49
C GLU A 165 -4.50 6.70 30.28
N VAL A 166 -3.18 6.88 30.16
CA VAL A 166 -2.22 5.80 29.92
C VAL A 166 -2.25 4.73 31.02
N ARG A 167 -2.25 5.18 32.28
CA ARG A 167 -2.28 4.29 33.44
C ARG A 167 -3.48 3.34 33.42
N ARG A 168 -4.67 3.88 33.14
CA ARG A 168 -5.92 3.10 33.08
C ARG A 168 -5.88 2.05 31.98
N THR A 169 -5.29 2.37 30.82
CA THR A 169 -5.09 1.38 29.74
C THR A 169 -4.13 0.27 30.16
N VAL A 170 -3.05 0.58 30.87
CA VAL A 170 -2.10 -0.42 31.37
C VAL A 170 -2.77 -1.36 32.37
N GLU A 171 -3.49 -0.82 33.36
CA GLU A 171 -4.22 -1.61 34.36
C GLU A 171 -5.27 -2.52 33.70
N TYR A 172 -6.01 -1.99 32.72
CA TYR A 172 -6.97 -2.76 31.92
C TYR A 172 -6.30 -3.90 31.14
N ALA A 173 -5.16 -3.62 30.49
CA ALA A 173 -4.43 -4.62 29.74
C ALA A 173 -3.83 -5.72 30.64
N GLN A 174 -3.35 -5.37 31.83
CA GLN A 174 -2.86 -6.33 32.82
C GLN A 174 -3.98 -7.23 33.35
N MET A 175 -5.19 -6.67 33.58
CA MET A 175 -6.37 -7.46 33.95
C MET A 175 -6.75 -8.46 32.84
N ILE A 176 -6.70 -8.04 31.57
CA ILE A 176 -6.96 -8.91 30.41
C ILE A 176 -5.94 -10.05 30.36
N GLN A 177 -4.64 -9.75 30.52
CA GLN A 177 -3.58 -10.76 30.60
C GLN A 177 -3.83 -11.75 31.76
N ALA A 178 -4.09 -11.23 32.96
CA ALA A 178 -4.34 -12.05 34.16
C ALA A 178 -5.60 -12.92 34.03
N SER A 179 -6.53 -12.55 33.14
CA SER A 179 -7.74 -13.33 32.88
C SER A 179 -7.52 -14.50 31.92
N GLY A 180 -6.34 -14.63 31.31
CA GLY A 180 -5.97 -15.76 30.44
C GLY A 180 -5.72 -15.40 28.97
N CYS A 181 -5.70 -14.11 28.62
CA CYS A 181 -5.38 -13.67 27.26
C CYS A 181 -3.91 -13.94 26.92
N MET A 182 -3.66 -14.63 25.81
CA MET A 182 -2.32 -15.05 25.35
C MET A 182 -1.69 -14.09 24.34
N LEU A 183 -2.47 -13.19 23.73
CA LEU A 183 -1.99 -12.18 22.79
C LEU A 183 -2.95 -10.99 22.76
N LEU A 184 -2.42 -9.77 22.83
CA LEU A 184 -3.23 -8.55 22.88
C LEU A 184 -2.98 -7.64 21.67
N ALA A 185 -4.01 -7.39 20.86
CA ALA A 185 -3.97 -6.34 19.86
C ALA A 185 -4.47 -5.00 20.44
N VAL A 186 -3.63 -3.97 20.41
CA VAL A 186 -3.93 -2.65 20.98
C VAL A 186 -4.13 -1.63 19.88
N HIS A 187 -5.36 -1.14 19.73
CA HIS A 187 -5.61 0.01 18.87
C HIS A 187 -5.30 1.30 19.64
N GLY A 188 -4.32 2.08 19.16
CA GLY A 188 -3.88 3.34 19.79
C GLY A 188 -4.88 4.50 19.70
N ARG A 189 -6.18 4.24 19.56
CA ARG A 189 -7.24 5.26 19.55
C ARG A 189 -8.24 4.97 20.65
N THR A 190 -8.81 6.02 21.23
CA THR A 190 -9.91 5.92 22.17
C THR A 190 -11.19 5.48 21.47
N ARG A 191 -12.20 5.09 22.25
CA ARG A 191 -13.54 4.75 21.75
C ARG A 191 -14.20 5.94 21.02
N GLU A 192 -13.94 7.16 21.48
CA GLU A 192 -14.50 8.40 20.95
C GLU A 192 -13.84 8.83 19.63
N GLN A 193 -12.59 8.40 19.40
CA GLN A 193 -11.85 8.60 18.15
C GLN A 193 -12.36 7.66 17.03
N LYS A 194 -13.50 8.05 16.42
CA LYS A 194 -14.14 7.33 15.31
C LYS A 194 -14.72 8.29 14.27
N GLY A 195 -14.94 7.78 13.05
CA GLY A 195 -15.56 8.54 11.95
C GLY A 195 -14.76 9.81 11.64
N ARG A 196 -15.42 10.98 11.65
CA ARG A 196 -14.78 12.28 11.40
C ARG A 196 -13.74 12.66 12.47
N ASN A 197 -13.84 12.10 13.67
CA ASN A 197 -12.97 12.39 14.81
C ASN A 197 -11.87 11.34 14.98
N CYS A 198 -11.55 10.57 13.93
CA CYS A 198 -10.64 9.42 14.02
C CYS A 198 -9.22 9.78 14.49
N GLY A 199 -8.67 10.91 14.02
CA GLY A 199 -7.34 11.38 14.41
C GLY A 199 -6.20 10.36 14.18
N LEU A 200 -5.04 10.66 14.76
CA LEU A 200 -3.89 9.76 14.78
C LEU A 200 -3.98 8.79 15.97
N ALA A 201 -3.51 7.56 15.76
CA ALA A 201 -3.30 6.59 16.81
C ALA A 201 -2.02 6.95 17.59
N ASP A 202 -2.11 6.88 18.91
CA ASP A 202 -1.02 7.13 19.83
C ASP A 202 -0.15 5.87 19.99
N TRP A 203 0.99 5.85 19.30
CA TRP A 203 1.95 4.74 19.39
C TRP A 203 2.75 4.76 20.70
N ASN A 204 2.95 5.91 21.35
CA ASN A 204 3.64 5.96 22.65
C ASN A 204 2.80 5.29 23.74
N HIS A 205 1.48 5.46 23.65
CA HIS A 205 0.53 4.76 24.50
C HIS A 205 0.63 3.24 24.32
N ILE A 206 0.68 2.76 23.08
CA ILE A 206 0.89 1.33 22.79
C ILE A 206 2.24 0.85 23.34
N ALA A 207 3.31 1.64 23.20
CA ALA A 207 4.64 1.32 23.71
C ALA A 207 4.63 1.09 25.24
N THR A 208 3.88 1.94 25.95
CA THR A 208 3.73 1.84 27.41
C THR A 208 2.98 0.56 27.78
N VAL A 209 1.92 0.20 27.05
CA VAL A 209 1.20 -1.06 27.25
C VAL A 209 2.10 -2.27 26.96
N LYS A 210 2.83 -2.28 25.83
CA LYS A 210 3.76 -3.35 25.46
C LYS A 210 4.81 -3.60 26.55
N SER A 211 5.36 -2.52 27.12
CA SER A 211 6.39 -2.62 28.16
C SER A 211 5.86 -3.18 29.50
N ALA A 212 4.55 -3.11 29.74
CA ALA A 212 3.92 -3.54 30.98
C ALA A 212 3.38 -4.98 30.94
N LEU A 213 3.39 -5.63 29.77
CA LEU A 213 2.84 -6.96 29.55
C LEU A 213 3.94 -7.99 29.30
N GLN A 214 3.63 -9.26 29.61
CA GLN A 214 4.51 -10.42 29.38
C GLN A 214 4.04 -11.30 28.22
N ILE A 215 2.96 -10.90 27.55
CA ILE A 215 2.41 -11.54 26.35
C ILE A 215 2.79 -10.77 25.08
N PRO A 216 2.73 -11.41 23.90
CA PRO A 216 2.84 -10.72 22.63
C PRO A 216 1.78 -9.63 22.46
N VAL A 217 2.18 -8.49 21.88
CA VAL A 217 1.32 -7.35 21.60
C VAL A 217 1.41 -6.96 20.14
N PHE A 218 0.25 -6.79 19.50
CA PHE A 218 0.16 -6.22 18.16
C PHE A 218 -0.26 -4.74 18.21
N ALA A 219 0.50 -3.89 17.54
CA ALA A 219 0.15 -2.49 17.37
C ALA A 219 -0.89 -2.35 16.25
N ASN A 220 -2.00 -1.64 16.52
CA ASN A 220 -3.04 -1.37 15.54
C ASN A 220 -3.32 0.14 15.43
N GLY A 221 -3.39 0.62 14.19
CA GLY A 221 -3.70 2.01 13.86
C GLY A 221 -2.56 2.73 13.13
N ASN A 222 -2.92 3.50 12.10
CA ASN A 222 -2.02 4.34 11.30
C ASN A 222 -0.90 3.62 10.51
N ILE A 223 -1.10 2.36 10.13
CA ILE A 223 -0.26 1.65 9.15
C ILE A 223 -0.88 1.81 7.77
N ARG A 224 -0.32 2.67 6.91
CA ARG A 224 -0.85 2.94 5.56
C ARG A 224 0.14 2.63 4.44
N TYR A 225 1.43 2.62 4.76
CA TYR A 225 2.52 2.32 3.85
C TYR A 225 3.46 1.29 4.46
N PHE A 226 4.23 0.59 3.63
CA PHE A 226 5.22 -0.39 4.11
C PHE A 226 6.18 0.24 5.14
N ASN A 227 6.68 1.46 4.88
CA ASN A 227 7.57 2.16 5.81
C ASN A 227 6.94 2.51 7.18
N ASP A 228 5.61 2.57 7.28
CA ASP A 228 4.95 2.79 8.57
C ASP A 228 5.13 1.59 9.50
N ILE A 229 5.31 0.39 8.94
CA ILE A 229 5.50 -0.85 9.70
C ILE A 229 6.76 -0.75 10.55
N ASP A 230 7.91 -0.49 9.92
CA ASP A 230 9.19 -0.35 10.62
C ASP A 230 9.16 0.79 11.64
N ARG A 231 8.54 1.92 11.29
CA ARG A 231 8.41 3.06 12.21
C ARG A 231 7.56 2.72 13.42
N CYS A 232 6.44 2.02 13.21
CA CYS A 232 5.55 1.60 14.29
C CYS A 232 6.22 0.59 15.20
N LEU A 233 6.86 -0.45 14.66
CA LEU A 233 7.56 -1.46 15.46
C LEU A 233 8.71 -0.84 16.27
N LYS A 234 9.50 0.06 15.66
CA LYS A 234 10.56 0.77 16.38
C LYS A 234 10.04 1.67 17.51
N CYS A 235 8.91 2.35 17.29
CA CYS A 235 8.32 3.25 18.27
C CYS A 235 7.62 2.50 19.42
N THR A 236 6.92 1.41 19.10
CA THR A 236 6.07 0.68 20.05
C THR A 236 6.78 -0.47 20.75
N GLY A 237 7.82 -1.05 20.14
CA GLY A 237 8.39 -2.33 20.56
C GLY A 237 7.40 -3.50 20.44
N ALA A 238 6.29 -3.32 19.73
CA ALA A 238 5.28 -4.36 19.50
C ALA A 238 5.88 -5.52 18.68
N ASP A 239 5.30 -6.71 18.83
CA ASP A 239 5.79 -7.93 18.19
C ASP A 239 5.29 -8.07 16.75
N GLY A 240 4.24 -7.31 16.40
CA GLY A 240 3.69 -7.25 15.05
C GLY A 240 2.78 -6.03 14.87
N VAL A 241 2.44 -5.75 13.61
CA VAL A 241 1.48 -4.71 13.24
C VAL A 241 0.21 -5.35 12.68
N MET A 242 -0.92 -4.87 13.16
CA MET A 242 -2.24 -5.24 12.66
C MET A 242 -2.79 -4.11 11.80
N CYS A 243 -3.06 -4.39 10.52
CA CYS A 243 -3.57 -3.40 9.57
C CYS A 243 -5.00 -3.73 9.10
N ALA A 244 -5.85 -2.70 9.08
CA ALA A 244 -7.23 -2.74 8.62
C ALA A 244 -7.36 -1.97 7.29
N GLU A 245 -7.87 -0.73 7.35
CA GLU A 245 -8.11 0.16 6.19
C GLU A 245 -6.91 0.31 5.25
N GLY A 246 -5.67 0.30 5.77
CA GLY A 246 -4.46 0.38 4.96
C GLY A 246 -4.28 -0.84 4.04
N ASN A 247 -4.58 -2.04 4.55
CA ASN A 247 -4.54 -3.28 3.78
C ASN A 247 -5.72 -3.35 2.80
N LEU A 248 -6.94 -3.00 3.22
CA LEU A 248 -8.09 -2.88 2.31
C LEU A 248 -7.85 -1.92 1.15
N SER A 249 -7.15 -0.83 1.43
CA SER A 249 -6.78 0.14 0.40
C SER A 249 -5.69 -0.39 -0.53
N ASN A 250 -4.80 -1.25 -0.04
CA ASN A 250 -3.66 -1.75 -0.79
C ASN A 250 -3.27 -3.16 -0.29
N PRO A 251 -3.68 -4.25 -0.98
CA PRO A 251 -3.36 -5.60 -0.52
C PRO A 251 -1.83 -5.86 -0.49
N TYR A 252 -1.06 -5.13 -1.31
CA TYR A 252 0.41 -5.15 -1.34
C TYR A 252 1.07 -4.43 -0.15
N LEU A 253 0.32 -3.96 0.86
CA LEU A 253 0.86 -3.19 1.98
C LEU A 253 2.04 -3.87 2.67
N PHE A 254 2.01 -5.20 2.77
CA PHE A 254 3.04 -6.01 3.42
C PHE A 254 4.17 -6.41 2.49
N GLU A 255 4.15 -5.95 1.25
CA GLU A 255 5.25 -6.10 0.31
C GLU A 255 6.08 -4.82 0.29
N ASN A 256 7.40 -4.95 0.36
CA ASN A 256 8.32 -3.82 0.20
C ASN A 256 8.48 -3.44 -1.28
N ARG A 257 7.36 -3.30 -2.00
CA ARG A 257 7.35 -2.91 -3.41
C ARG A 257 6.12 -2.08 -3.73
N GLN A 258 6.25 -1.29 -4.79
CA GLN A 258 5.13 -0.59 -5.39
C GLN A 258 4.75 -1.32 -6.66
N ALA A 259 3.63 -2.05 -6.59
CA ALA A 259 3.10 -2.74 -7.75
C ALA A 259 2.67 -1.72 -8.82
N PRO A 260 2.97 -1.94 -10.11
CA PRO A 260 2.42 -1.15 -11.20
C PRO A 260 0.89 -1.29 -11.21
N VAL A 261 0.15 -0.26 -11.64
CA VAL A 261 -1.32 -0.17 -11.51
C VAL A 261 -2.08 -1.38 -12.09
N TRP A 262 -1.53 -2.06 -13.10
CA TRP A 262 -2.16 -3.22 -13.72
C TRP A 262 -2.15 -4.48 -12.82
N GLU A 263 -1.17 -4.63 -11.92
CA GLU A 263 -1.10 -5.79 -11.02
C GLU A 263 -2.29 -5.84 -10.06
N PRO A 264 -2.62 -4.76 -9.32
CA PRO A 264 -3.84 -4.69 -8.52
C PRO A 264 -5.12 -4.99 -9.31
N CYS A 265 -5.15 -4.68 -10.61
CA CYS A 265 -6.30 -4.99 -11.47
C CYS A 265 -6.43 -6.51 -11.70
N LEU A 266 -5.31 -7.21 -11.92
CA LEU A 266 -5.31 -8.67 -12.03
C LEU A 266 -5.68 -9.35 -10.70
N ASP A 267 -5.15 -8.84 -9.60
CA ASP A 267 -5.48 -9.35 -8.26
C ASP A 267 -6.93 -9.06 -7.87
N PHE A 268 -7.54 -7.99 -8.39
CA PHE A 268 -8.98 -7.77 -8.29
C PHE A 268 -9.80 -8.85 -9.03
N TYR A 269 -9.41 -9.25 -10.24
CA TYR A 269 -10.08 -10.38 -10.92
C TYR A 269 -9.90 -11.69 -10.16
N HIS A 270 -8.71 -11.92 -9.61
CA HIS A 270 -8.48 -13.09 -8.76
C HIS A 270 -9.34 -13.06 -7.50
N TYR A 271 -9.51 -11.90 -6.88
CA TYR A 271 -10.42 -11.72 -5.75
C TYR A 271 -11.87 -12.04 -6.13
N LEU A 272 -12.36 -11.57 -7.27
CA LEU A 272 -13.70 -11.91 -7.77
C LEU A 272 -13.84 -13.42 -8.02
N ASP A 273 -12.83 -14.06 -8.63
CA ASP A 273 -12.78 -15.51 -8.82
C ASP A 273 -12.87 -16.24 -7.47
N LEU A 274 -12.17 -15.75 -6.44
CA LEU A 274 -12.23 -16.32 -5.08
C LEU A 274 -13.62 -16.13 -4.44
N CYS A 275 -14.23 -14.96 -4.60
CA CYS A 275 -15.59 -14.69 -4.08
C CYS A 275 -16.64 -15.62 -4.70
N GLU A 276 -16.59 -15.82 -6.02
CA GLU A 276 -17.53 -16.66 -6.75
C GLU A 276 -17.37 -18.15 -6.38
N ASN A 277 -16.13 -18.63 -6.28
CA ASN A 277 -15.84 -20.05 -6.03
C ASN A 277 -15.94 -20.46 -4.55
N LEU A 278 -15.53 -19.59 -3.62
CA LEU A 278 -15.38 -19.94 -2.21
C LEU A 278 -16.50 -19.41 -1.32
N HIS A 279 -17.17 -18.33 -1.72
CA HIS A 279 -18.17 -17.67 -0.86
C HIS A 279 -19.61 -17.84 -1.34
N LYS A 280 -19.85 -18.41 -2.54
CA LYS A 280 -21.19 -18.46 -3.17
C LYS A 280 -21.93 -17.13 -3.02
N CYS A 281 -21.20 -16.02 -3.05
CA CYS A 281 -21.76 -14.69 -2.91
C CYS A 281 -22.47 -14.40 -4.23
N THR A 282 -23.79 -14.62 -4.25
CA THR A 282 -24.65 -14.30 -5.38
C THR A 282 -24.88 -12.79 -5.50
N ASP A 283 -24.50 -12.02 -4.49
CA ASP A 283 -24.73 -10.58 -4.43
C ASP A 283 -23.42 -9.81 -4.62
N LEU A 284 -23.21 -9.34 -5.84
CA LEU A 284 -22.09 -8.46 -6.18
C LEU A 284 -22.08 -7.19 -5.32
N ASP A 285 -23.16 -6.81 -4.64
CA ASP A 285 -23.23 -5.64 -3.77
C ASP A 285 -22.32 -5.71 -2.51
N GLU A 286 -22.00 -6.89 -1.98
CA GLU A 286 -21.00 -7.04 -0.91
C GLU A 286 -19.57 -6.93 -1.46
N ALA A 287 -19.31 -7.57 -2.61
CA ALA A 287 -18.08 -7.32 -3.37
C ALA A 287 -17.96 -5.83 -3.73
N VAL A 288 -19.09 -5.14 -3.97
CA VAL A 288 -19.16 -3.72 -4.33
C VAL A 288 -18.55 -2.82 -3.25
N THR A 289 -18.46 -3.20 -1.98
CA THR A 289 -17.83 -2.35 -0.95
C THR A 289 -16.31 -2.36 -1.04
N VAL A 290 -15.71 -3.54 -1.30
CA VAL A 290 -14.28 -3.68 -1.66
C VAL A 290 -14.02 -3.06 -3.03
N VAL A 291 -14.94 -3.26 -3.98
CA VAL A 291 -14.95 -2.61 -5.30
C VAL A 291 -15.21 -1.11 -5.18
N GLN A 292 -15.79 -0.54 -4.13
CA GLN A 292 -16.05 0.90 -4.01
C GLN A 292 -14.75 1.63 -3.60
N HIS A 293 -13.95 1.01 -2.74
CA HIS A 293 -12.60 1.49 -2.42
C HIS A 293 -11.66 1.36 -3.63
N LEU A 294 -11.75 0.26 -4.37
CA LEU A 294 -11.02 0.06 -5.63
C LEU A 294 -11.60 0.96 -6.75
N LYS A 295 -12.91 1.14 -6.88
CA LYS A 295 -13.59 2.09 -7.81
C LYS A 295 -13.15 3.51 -7.58
N SER A 296 -12.93 3.93 -6.33
CA SER A 296 -12.39 5.26 -6.04
C SER A 296 -10.95 5.44 -6.57
N ARG A 297 -10.22 4.34 -6.80
CA ARG A 297 -8.91 4.30 -7.45
C ARG A 297 -8.97 4.01 -8.96
N PHE A 298 -10.06 3.44 -9.45
CA PHE A 298 -10.17 2.84 -10.79
C PHE A 298 -11.40 3.34 -11.57
N SER A 299 -11.90 4.54 -11.27
CA SER A 299 -12.94 5.22 -12.05
C SER A 299 -12.58 5.41 -13.52
N ASP A 300 -11.31 5.23 -13.88
CA ASP A 300 -10.73 5.69 -15.15
C ASP A 300 -10.04 4.58 -15.97
N ILE A 301 -10.26 3.29 -15.66
CA ILE A 301 -9.81 2.21 -16.57
C ILE A 301 -10.81 2.11 -17.74
N SER A 302 -10.41 2.56 -18.92
CA SER A 302 -11.24 2.49 -20.13
C SER A 302 -11.46 1.06 -20.62
N GLU A 303 -12.64 0.79 -21.19
CA GLU A 303 -12.94 -0.46 -21.91
C GLU A 303 -11.91 -0.77 -23.01
N GLU A 304 -11.26 0.25 -23.57
CA GLU A 304 -10.19 0.12 -24.58
C GLU A 304 -8.89 -0.49 -24.02
N TRP A 305 -8.52 -0.22 -22.76
CA TRP A 305 -7.31 -0.81 -22.16
C TRP A 305 -7.48 -2.32 -21.90
N LEU A 306 -8.67 -2.71 -21.43
CA LEU A 306 -9.07 -4.11 -21.26
C LEU A 306 -9.29 -4.81 -22.61
N GLY A 307 -9.82 -4.10 -23.61
CA GLY A 307 -9.98 -4.59 -24.97
C GLY A 307 -8.64 -4.86 -25.63
N GLN A 308 -7.78 -3.84 -25.76
CA GLN A 308 -6.53 -3.90 -26.54
C GLN A 308 -5.47 -4.80 -25.93
N SER A 309 -5.34 -4.87 -24.60
CA SER A 309 -4.42 -5.82 -23.96
C SER A 309 -4.86 -7.29 -24.11
N LEU A 310 -6.10 -7.52 -24.56
CA LEU A 310 -6.70 -8.84 -24.73
C LEU A 310 -7.09 -9.15 -26.20
N THR A 311 -6.79 -8.31 -27.19
CA THR A 311 -7.28 -8.51 -28.57
C THR A 311 -6.23 -8.74 -29.64
N GLU A 312 -5.00 -8.21 -29.58
CA GLU A 312 -4.16 -8.26 -30.80
C GLU A 312 -2.70 -8.75 -30.65
N ASP A 313 -2.19 -9.01 -29.44
CA ASP A 313 -0.83 -9.55 -29.26
C ASP A 313 -0.70 -10.54 -28.07
N ALA A 314 -1.79 -11.21 -27.71
CA ALA A 314 -1.77 -12.17 -26.59
C ALA A 314 -0.85 -13.37 -26.83
N ASP A 315 -0.60 -13.74 -28.09
CA ASP A 315 0.29 -14.86 -28.46
C ASP A 315 1.77 -14.45 -28.57
N SER A 316 2.07 -13.15 -28.64
CA SER A 316 3.42 -12.60 -28.87
C SER A 316 3.99 -11.83 -27.67
N ALA A 317 3.16 -11.52 -26.67
CA ALA A 317 3.61 -10.83 -25.46
C ALA A 317 4.55 -11.73 -24.61
N PRO A 318 5.79 -11.29 -24.29
CA PRO A 318 6.74 -12.05 -23.46
C PRO A 318 6.26 -12.26 -22.01
N PHE A 319 5.12 -11.66 -21.67
CA PHE A 319 4.46 -11.67 -20.38
C PHE A 319 3.88 -13.04 -19.97
N TRP A 320 3.64 -13.93 -20.94
CA TRP A 320 2.99 -15.24 -20.72
C TRP A 320 3.97 -16.42 -20.56
N GLN A 321 5.29 -16.17 -20.54
CA GLN A 321 6.32 -17.21 -20.41
C GLN A 321 6.84 -17.44 -18.98
N CYS A 322 6.17 -16.93 -17.95
CA CYS A 322 6.45 -17.34 -16.57
C CYS A 322 5.90 -18.75 -16.33
N GLN A 323 6.65 -19.77 -16.76
CA GLN A 323 6.46 -21.12 -16.25
C GLN A 323 6.71 -21.13 -14.73
N PRO A 324 5.90 -21.85 -13.95
CA PRO A 324 6.23 -22.12 -12.55
C PRO A 324 7.58 -22.82 -12.50
N ARG A 325 8.56 -22.26 -11.77
CA ARG A 325 9.77 -23.01 -11.42
C ARG A 325 9.33 -24.25 -10.65
N SER A 326 9.57 -25.39 -11.28
CA SER A 326 9.31 -26.77 -10.87
C SER A 326 9.14 -27.03 -9.37
N ARG A 327 8.02 -27.67 -9.00
CA ARG A 327 8.00 -28.93 -8.23
C ARG A 327 6.62 -29.59 -8.34
N THR A 328 6.57 -30.60 -9.21
CA THR A 328 5.79 -31.85 -9.14
C THR A 328 4.42 -31.84 -8.41
N SER A 329 3.32 -31.78 -9.17
CA SER A 329 2.26 -32.83 -9.20
C SER A 329 1.09 -32.43 -10.11
N SER A 330 0.72 -33.35 -11.01
CA SER A 330 -0.49 -33.44 -11.85
C SER A 330 -0.87 -32.26 -12.76
N SER A 331 -0.80 -32.53 -14.06
CA SER A 331 -1.29 -31.78 -15.22
C SER A 331 -2.51 -30.86 -14.99
N PHE A 332 -2.26 -29.56 -14.90
CA PHE A 332 -3.26 -28.52 -15.11
C PHE A 332 -3.43 -28.35 -16.65
N GLN A 333 -4.55 -28.80 -17.22
CA GLN A 333 -4.82 -28.64 -18.66
C GLN A 333 -5.09 -27.16 -18.97
N THR A 334 -4.09 -26.50 -19.54
CA THR A 334 -4.08 -25.09 -19.91
C THR A 334 -5.15 -24.71 -20.93
N SER A 335 -5.62 -25.64 -21.76
CA SER A 335 -6.62 -25.38 -22.81
C SER A 335 -8.01 -25.08 -22.24
N GLU A 336 -8.50 -25.91 -21.32
CA GLU A 336 -9.83 -25.73 -20.69
C GLU A 336 -9.89 -24.47 -19.81
N TRP A 337 -8.74 -24.10 -19.22
CA TRP A 337 -8.56 -22.89 -18.42
C TRP A 337 -8.58 -21.60 -19.27
N ILE A 338 -7.98 -21.62 -20.46
CA ILE A 338 -8.01 -20.50 -21.42
C ILE A 338 -9.41 -20.34 -22.01
N GLU A 339 -10.10 -21.44 -22.30
CA GLU A 339 -11.41 -21.45 -22.95
C GLU A 339 -12.54 -20.99 -22.00
N LYS A 340 -12.49 -21.37 -20.72
CA LYS A 340 -13.34 -20.78 -19.66
C LYS A 340 -13.14 -19.27 -19.51
N ARG A 341 -11.93 -18.75 -19.72
CA ARG A 341 -11.64 -17.30 -19.64
C ARG A 341 -12.12 -16.52 -20.86
N LYS A 342 -12.10 -17.10 -22.07
CA LYS A 342 -12.67 -16.47 -23.28
C LYS A 342 -14.18 -16.24 -23.16
N ASN A 343 -14.93 -17.25 -22.72
CA ASN A 343 -16.38 -17.12 -22.51
C ASN A 343 -16.73 -16.16 -21.36
N ARG A 344 -15.84 -16.04 -20.36
CA ARG A 344 -15.97 -15.05 -19.27
C ARG A 344 -15.70 -13.61 -19.72
N LYS A 345 -14.82 -13.38 -20.70
CA LYS A 345 -14.58 -12.06 -21.30
C LYS A 345 -15.88 -11.49 -21.88
N GLU A 346 -16.64 -12.31 -22.61
CA GLU A 346 -17.92 -11.92 -23.19
C GLU A 346 -19.00 -11.68 -22.12
N PHE A 347 -19.04 -12.52 -21.08
CA PHE A 347 -19.96 -12.35 -19.95
C PHE A 347 -19.71 -11.06 -19.17
N ILE A 348 -18.45 -10.74 -18.88
CA ILE A 348 -18.05 -9.54 -18.11
C ILE A 348 -18.31 -8.26 -18.91
N VAL A 349 -17.97 -8.24 -20.21
CA VAL A 349 -18.28 -7.11 -21.10
C VAL A 349 -19.79 -6.90 -21.21
N ARG A 350 -20.56 -7.99 -21.27
CA ARG A 350 -22.03 -7.92 -21.31
C ARG A 350 -22.63 -7.38 -20.00
N GLN A 351 -22.17 -7.85 -18.85
CA GLN A 351 -22.61 -7.38 -17.53
C GLN A 351 -22.22 -5.91 -17.28
N ALA A 352 -21.02 -5.49 -17.70
CA ALA A 352 -20.60 -4.09 -17.61
C ALA A 352 -21.50 -3.16 -18.45
N ASN A 353 -21.92 -3.62 -19.63
CA ASN A 353 -22.87 -2.92 -20.49
C ASN A 353 -24.29 -2.89 -19.92
N GLU A 354 -24.77 -4.00 -19.34
CA GLU A 354 -26.09 -4.10 -18.69
C GLU A 354 -26.19 -3.20 -17.43
N LEU A 355 -25.08 -2.99 -16.71
CA LEU A 355 -24.96 -2.09 -15.55
C LEU A 355 -24.75 -0.61 -15.92
N GLY A 356 -24.75 -0.23 -17.21
CA GLY A 356 -24.58 1.16 -17.65
C GLY A 356 -23.18 1.75 -17.42
N ILE A 357 -22.17 0.91 -17.17
CA ILE A 357 -20.77 1.32 -16.97
C ILE A 357 -20.20 1.93 -18.27
N SER A 358 -20.69 1.53 -19.44
CA SER A 358 -20.23 1.97 -20.76
C SER A 358 -20.59 3.41 -21.15
N LYS A 359 -21.31 4.16 -20.30
CA LYS A 359 -21.73 5.54 -20.59
C LYS A 359 -21.19 6.60 -19.64
N HIS A 360 -20.15 6.31 -18.89
CA HIS A 360 -19.40 7.38 -18.24
C HIS A 360 -18.31 7.86 -19.21
N GLN A 361 -18.50 9.07 -19.75
CA GLN A 361 -17.42 9.84 -20.36
C GLN A 361 -16.22 9.76 -19.42
N VAL A 362 -15.16 9.06 -19.82
CA VAL A 362 -13.90 8.98 -19.09
C VAL A 362 -13.50 10.41 -18.76
N LYS A 363 -13.54 10.78 -17.47
CA LYS A 363 -13.09 12.09 -17.06
C LYS A 363 -11.57 12.09 -17.22
N SER A 364 -11.09 12.81 -18.22
CA SER A 364 -9.69 12.93 -18.59
C SER A 364 -8.91 13.78 -17.58
N GLU A 365 -8.93 13.45 -16.29
CA GLU A 365 -8.24 14.23 -15.27
C GLU A 365 -7.09 13.42 -14.66
N PRO A 366 -5.92 14.03 -14.45
CA PRO A 366 -4.80 13.35 -13.83
C PRO A 366 -5.08 13.09 -12.33
N VAL A 367 -4.72 11.90 -11.85
CA VAL A 367 -5.13 11.39 -10.53
C VAL A 367 -4.00 11.52 -9.52
N CYS A 368 -2.84 10.94 -9.85
CA CYS A 368 -1.65 10.96 -9.01
C CYS A 368 -0.51 11.62 -9.76
N THR A 369 -0.20 12.87 -9.43
CA THR A 369 0.72 13.68 -10.20
C THR A 369 2.07 13.84 -9.53
N GLY A 370 3.13 13.71 -10.33
CA GLY A 370 4.47 14.16 -9.99
C GLY A 370 4.63 15.65 -10.30
N ALA A 371 5.43 16.34 -9.49
CA ALA A 371 5.73 17.76 -9.65
C ALA A 371 6.75 18.01 -10.78
N SER A 372 7.51 19.10 -10.67
CA SER A 372 8.48 19.54 -11.68
C SER A 372 9.62 18.54 -11.89
N VAL A 373 10.10 18.43 -13.13
CA VAL A 373 11.36 17.77 -13.52
C VAL A 373 12.27 18.83 -14.11
N ILE A 374 13.55 18.81 -13.74
CA ILE A 374 14.53 19.80 -14.15
C ILE A 374 15.77 19.12 -14.75
N ALA A 375 16.37 19.72 -15.77
CA ALA A 375 17.57 19.21 -16.40
C ALA A 375 18.47 20.35 -16.90
N LEU A 376 19.79 20.08 -16.92
CA LEU A 376 20.82 21.02 -17.35
C LEU A 376 21.93 20.28 -18.11
N MET A 377 22.28 20.80 -19.28
CA MET A 377 23.38 20.31 -20.10
C MET A 377 24.72 20.90 -19.62
N PHE A 378 25.77 20.09 -19.67
CA PHE A 378 27.15 20.48 -19.37
C PHE A 378 28.09 19.90 -20.46
N ASP A 379 29.38 20.24 -20.44
CA ASP A 379 30.29 20.00 -21.58
C ASP A 379 30.34 18.52 -22.07
N GLN A 380 30.23 17.57 -21.14
CA GLN A 380 30.38 16.14 -21.44
C GLN A 380 29.06 15.35 -21.32
N GLY A 381 27.94 16.02 -21.02
CA GLY A 381 26.72 15.30 -20.69
C GLY A 381 25.53 16.15 -20.26
N VAL A 382 24.56 15.49 -19.62
CA VAL A 382 23.33 16.10 -19.10
C VAL A 382 23.06 15.57 -17.70
N VAL A 383 22.66 16.47 -16.80
CA VAL A 383 22.14 16.14 -15.47
C VAL A 383 20.64 16.38 -15.45
N ILE A 384 19.88 15.49 -14.81
CA ILE A 384 18.43 15.59 -14.61
C ILE A 384 18.09 15.35 -13.14
N ALA A 385 17.08 16.02 -12.61
CA ALA A 385 16.60 15.81 -11.25
C ALA A 385 15.07 15.87 -11.16
N ALA A 386 14.52 15.05 -10.26
CA ALA A 386 13.10 14.99 -9.95
C ALA A 386 12.89 14.60 -8.48
N ASP A 387 11.93 15.25 -7.81
CA ASP A 387 11.53 14.84 -6.45
C ASP A 387 10.85 13.46 -6.44
N THR A 388 10.79 12.81 -5.29
CA THR A 388 10.29 11.42 -5.15
C THR A 388 8.84 11.32 -4.66
N LYS A 389 8.05 12.39 -4.81
CA LYS A 389 6.67 12.47 -4.29
C LYS A 389 5.64 12.46 -5.41
N LEU A 390 4.56 11.74 -5.16
CA LEU A 390 3.33 11.83 -5.95
C LEU A 390 2.19 12.37 -5.09
N SER A 391 1.44 13.30 -5.66
CA SER A 391 0.32 13.97 -5.01
C SER A 391 -1.01 13.51 -5.60
N TYR A 392 -1.98 13.24 -4.74
CA TYR A 392 -3.38 13.04 -5.11
C TYR A 392 -4.14 14.33 -4.80
N GLY A 393 -4.33 15.17 -5.81
CA GLY A 393 -4.70 16.57 -5.61
C GLY A 393 -3.66 17.28 -4.73
N ARG A 394 -4.07 17.74 -3.54
CA ARG A 394 -3.17 18.38 -2.56
C ARG A 394 -2.58 17.43 -1.52
N PHE A 395 -3.00 16.17 -1.51
CA PHE A 395 -2.54 15.19 -0.54
C PHE A 395 -1.26 14.50 -1.01
N SER A 396 -0.19 14.55 -0.22
CA SER A 396 1.03 13.78 -0.47
C SER A 396 0.73 12.29 -0.27
N ARG A 397 0.46 11.58 -1.38
CA ARG A 397 -0.05 10.21 -1.34
C ARG A 397 1.04 9.17 -1.36
N TYR A 398 2.04 9.32 -2.22
CA TYR A 398 3.17 8.40 -2.30
C TYR A 398 4.47 9.17 -2.18
N LYS A 399 5.42 8.60 -1.44
CA LYS A 399 6.74 9.18 -1.18
C LYS A 399 7.81 8.14 -1.51
N GLY A 400 8.98 8.60 -1.92
CA GLY A 400 10.07 7.72 -2.29
C GLY A 400 9.85 6.98 -3.61
N VAL A 401 9.02 7.52 -4.50
CA VAL A 401 8.73 6.98 -5.83
C VAL A 401 9.68 7.59 -6.86
N SER A 402 10.34 6.76 -7.67
CA SER A 402 11.20 7.28 -8.75
C SER A 402 10.37 7.82 -9.90
N ARG A 403 10.78 8.99 -10.42
CA ARG A 403 10.20 9.61 -11.63
C ARG A 403 11.23 9.73 -12.76
N LEU A 404 12.38 9.10 -12.58
CA LEU A 404 13.45 9.02 -13.54
C LEU A 404 13.56 7.57 -14.01
N MET A 405 13.75 7.36 -15.30
CA MET A 405 13.93 6.04 -15.87
C MET A 405 15.15 6.03 -16.78
N ARG A 406 16.06 5.11 -16.51
CA ARG A 406 17.14 4.76 -17.42
C ARG A 406 16.56 3.88 -18.54
N VAL A 407 16.57 4.39 -19.77
CA VAL A 407 16.09 3.64 -20.94
C VAL A 407 17.15 2.63 -21.38
N ASN A 408 18.41 3.06 -21.45
CA ASN A 408 19.55 2.26 -21.88
C ASN A 408 20.87 2.86 -21.34
N ASN A 409 22.01 2.58 -21.97
CA ASN A 409 23.32 3.04 -21.50
C ASN A 409 23.63 4.51 -21.80
N ASN A 410 22.79 5.20 -22.59
CA ASN A 410 23.08 6.54 -23.07
C ASN A 410 21.88 7.50 -22.97
N THR A 411 20.75 7.05 -22.42
CA THR A 411 19.49 7.81 -22.34
C THR A 411 18.78 7.62 -21.00
N ILE A 412 18.42 8.74 -20.36
CA ILE A 412 17.52 8.83 -19.20
C ILE A 412 16.31 9.68 -19.59
N ILE A 413 15.14 9.29 -19.13
CA ILE A 413 13.92 10.10 -19.21
C ILE A 413 13.44 10.49 -17.81
N GLY A 414 12.92 11.70 -17.67
CA GLY A 414 12.22 12.14 -16.48
C GLY A 414 10.79 12.56 -16.81
N VAL A 415 9.87 12.33 -15.87
CA VAL A 415 8.44 12.57 -16.10
C VAL A 415 7.81 13.47 -15.03
N SER A 416 6.99 14.41 -15.49
CA SER A 416 6.04 15.17 -14.67
C SER A 416 4.61 14.92 -15.15
N GLY A 417 3.62 15.18 -14.30
CA GLY A 417 2.21 14.90 -14.60
C GLY A 417 1.76 13.55 -14.05
N ASP A 418 0.80 12.90 -14.72
CA ASP A 418 0.14 11.71 -14.18
C ASP A 418 1.03 10.46 -14.12
N TYR A 419 1.09 9.81 -12.97
CA TYR A 419 1.99 8.68 -12.77
C TYR A 419 1.48 7.37 -13.38
N ALA A 420 0.17 7.19 -13.55
CA ALA A 420 -0.37 5.99 -14.17
C ALA A 420 -0.08 6.00 -15.68
N ASP A 421 -0.26 7.15 -16.34
CA ASP A 421 0.11 7.33 -17.75
C ASP A 421 1.62 7.10 -17.98
N TYR A 422 2.45 7.52 -17.03
CA TYR A 422 3.88 7.22 -17.04
C TYR A 422 4.16 5.72 -16.99
N GLN A 423 3.55 4.98 -16.06
CA GLN A 423 3.76 3.55 -15.94
C GLN A 423 3.32 2.79 -17.21
N TYR A 424 2.23 3.24 -17.83
CA TYR A 424 1.79 2.72 -19.13
C TYR A 424 2.86 2.90 -20.21
N LEU A 425 3.38 4.12 -20.40
CA LEU A 425 4.42 4.36 -21.40
C LEU A 425 5.76 3.70 -21.06
N GLN A 426 6.12 3.62 -19.78
CA GLN A 426 7.29 2.88 -19.32
C GLN A 426 7.24 1.42 -19.77
N GLY A 427 6.09 0.76 -19.64
CA GLY A 427 5.90 -0.61 -20.13
C GLY A 427 6.15 -0.75 -21.63
N ILE A 428 5.64 0.19 -22.43
CA ILE A 428 5.84 0.20 -23.89
C ILE A 428 7.32 0.45 -24.25
N ILE A 429 7.97 1.39 -23.58
CA ILE A 429 9.38 1.73 -23.80
C ILE A 429 10.26 0.52 -23.49
N ASN A 430 10.04 -0.12 -22.34
CA ASN A 430 10.78 -1.33 -21.94
C ASN A 430 10.62 -2.46 -22.95
N SER A 431 9.38 -2.77 -23.34
CA SER A 431 9.10 -3.82 -24.33
C SER A 431 9.78 -3.55 -25.67
N ARG A 432 9.75 -2.30 -26.15
CA ARG A 432 10.44 -1.91 -27.39
C ARG A 432 11.96 -2.03 -27.28
N GLN A 433 12.54 -1.55 -26.17
CA GLN A 433 13.98 -1.63 -25.95
C GLN A 433 14.47 -3.09 -25.87
N ILE A 434 13.70 -3.96 -25.21
CA ILE A 434 13.97 -5.41 -25.16
C ILE A 434 13.91 -6.01 -26.58
N GLY A 435 12.86 -5.70 -27.34
CA GLY A 435 12.69 -6.18 -28.72
C GLY A 435 13.82 -5.76 -29.66
N MET A 436 14.29 -4.52 -29.56
CA MET A 436 15.43 -4.02 -30.34
C MET A 436 16.74 -4.74 -29.96
N ASN A 437 16.95 -5.00 -28.67
CA ASN A 437 18.11 -5.74 -28.18
C ASN A 437 18.10 -7.22 -28.63
N SER A 438 16.94 -7.85 -28.71
CA SER A 438 16.80 -9.26 -29.15
C SER A 438 16.89 -9.44 -30.66
N SER A 439 16.63 -8.39 -31.44
CA SER A 439 16.72 -8.45 -32.90
C SER A 439 18.16 -8.63 -33.38
N GLN A 440 18.37 -9.33 -34.50
CA GLN A 440 19.69 -9.52 -35.11
C GLN A 440 20.43 -8.21 -35.43
N MET A 441 19.70 -7.08 -35.45
CA MET A 441 20.20 -5.73 -35.73
C MET A 441 20.87 -5.05 -34.52
N ARG A 442 20.73 -5.56 -33.28
CA ARG A 442 21.32 -5.00 -32.04
C ARG A 442 21.24 -3.46 -31.92
N GLY A 443 20.09 -2.89 -32.27
CA GLY A 443 19.86 -1.44 -32.18
C GLY A 443 19.47 -0.99 -30.78
N GLN A 444 19.77 0.25 -30.42
CA GLN A 444 19.26 0.90 -29.20
C GLN A 444 18.59 2.24 -29.57
N PHE A 445 17.67 2.72 -28.71
CA PHE A 445 17.18 4.08 -28.86
C PHE A 445 18.32 5.09 -28.68
N THR A 446 18.50 5.96 -29.67
CA THR A 446 19.28 7.19 -29.48
C THR A 446 18.43 8.19 -28.68
N PRO A 447 19.04 9.16 -27.98
CA PRO A 447 18.28 10.19 -27.26
C PRO A 447 17.31 10.95 -28.17
N ALA A 448 17.74 11.28 -29.39
CA ALA A 448 16.91 11.94 -30.39
C ALA A 448 15.74 11.05 -30.86
N SER A 449 15.98 9.77 -31.15
CA SER A 449 14.90 8.87 -31.57
C SER A 449 13.90 8.56 -30.45
N MET A 450 14.36 8.49 -29.19
CA MET A 450 13.47 8.40 -28.03
C MET A 450 12.59 9.64 -27.89
N HIS A 451 13.18 10.83 -28.05
CA HIS A 451 12.43 12.08 -28.03
C HIS A 451 11.38 12.14 -29.16
N THR A 452 11.76 11.78 -30.39
CA THR A 452 10.81 11.70 -31.53
C THR A 452 9.69 10.69 -31.27
N PHE A 453 10.03 9.51 -30.73
CA PHE A 453 9.04 8.49 -30.39
C PHE A 453 7.99 9.01 -29.40
N LEU A 454 8.43 9.63 -28.30
CA LEU A 454 7.53 10.23 -27.31
C LEU A 454 6.66 11.32 -27.91
N THR A 455 7.23 12.18 -28.77
CA THR A 455 6.47 13.21 -29.50
C THR A 455 5.38 12.62 -30.37
N SER A 456 5.69 11.59 -31.16
CA SER A 456 4.69 10.93 -32.01
C SER A 456 3.57 10.28 -31.19
N VAL A 457 3.91 9.65 -30.07
CA VAL A 457 2.91 9.00 -29.19
C VAL A 457 1.98 10.02 -28.53
N LEU A 458 2.54 11.07 -27.92
CA LEU A 458 1.73 12.10 -27.26
C LEU A 458 0.85 12.86 -28.24
N TYR A 459 1.39 13.19 -29.42
CA TYR A 459 0.62 13.83 -30.48
C TYR A 459 -0.53 12.94 -30.97
N ALA A 460 -0.28 11.64 -31.20
CA ALA A 460 -1.32 10.71 -31.63
C ALA A 460 -2.43 10.54 -30.58
N ARG A 461 -2.08 10.47 -29.29
CA ARG A 461 -3.04 10.38 -28.18
C ARG A 461 -3.90 11.64 -28.07
N ARG A 462 -3.28 12.82 -28.19
CA ARG A 462 -3.99 14.10 -28.27
C ARG A 462 -4.98 14.13 -29.44
N SER A 463 -4.58 13.70 -30.64
CA SER A 463 -5.45 13.73 -31.83
C SER A 463 -6.71 12.86 -31.67
N LYS A 464 -6.66 11.84 -30.80
CA LYS A 464 -7.82 10.99 -30.46
C LYS A 464 -8.69 11.53 -29.33
N LEU A 465 -8.44 12.77 -28.87
CA LEU A 465 -9.08 13.36 -27.69
C LEU A 465 -8.93 12.49 -26.42
N ASN A 466 -7.84 11.72 -26.35
CA ASN A 466 -7.50 10.86 -25.21
C ASN A 466 -6.01 11.05 -24.85
N PRO A 467 -5.62 12.28 -24.44
CA PRO A 467 -4.22 12.62 -24.20
C PRO A 467 -3.65 11.86 -23.00
N LEU A 468 -2.34 11.64 -23.01
CA LEU A 468 -1.61 11.22 -21.81
C LEU A 468 -1.15 12.48 -21.09
N TRP A 469 -1.43 12.59 -19.79
CA TRP A 469 -1.26 13.78 -18.96
C TRP A 469 0.17 13.96 -18.45
N ASN A 470 1.15 13.70 -19.32
CA ASN A 470 2.56 13.79 -18.98
C ASN A 470 3.30 14.88 -19.74
N SER A 471 4.40 15.34 -19.14
CA SER A 471 5.48 15.98 -19.85
C SER A 471 6.77 15.19 -19.59
N TYR A 472 7.49 14.89 -20.66
CA TYR A 472 8.72 14.10 -20.64
C TYR A 472 9.92 14.98 -20.94
N VAL A 473 10.98 14.78 -20.17
CA VAL A 473 12.31 15.32 -20.43
C VAL A 473 13.21 14.16 -20.82
N VAL A 474 13.85 14.25 -21.99
CA VAL A 474 14.75 13.22 -22.53
C VAL A 474 16.17 13.76 -22.48
N CYS A 475 17.03 13.06 -21.75
CA CYS A 475 18.43 13.39 -21.56
C CYS A 475 19.30 12.27 -22.09
N GLY A 476 20.36 12.58 -22.83
CA GLY A 476 21.31 11.56 -23.22
C GLY A 476 22.55 12.10 -23.92
N VAL A 477 23.42 11.19 -24.32
CA VAL A 477 24.61 11.50 -25.13
C VAL A 477 24.63 10.57 -26.34
N THR A 478 24.81 11.14 -27.52
CA THR A 478 24.90 10.35 -28.76
C THR A 478 26.25 9.64 -28.82
N GLU A 479 26.28 8.30 -28.77
CA GLU A 479 27.51 7.49 -28.66
C GLU A 479 28.58 7.80 -29.73
N GLY A 480 28.17 8.07 -30.98
CA GLY A 480 29.09 8.35 -32.08
C GLY A 480 29.74 9.74 -32.02
N THR A 481 28.94 10.79 -31.76
CA THR A 481 29.40 12.19 -31.76
C THR A 481 29.81 12.68 -30.38
N LYS A 482 29.51 11.92 -29.33
CA LYS A 482 29.63 12.32 -27.92
C LYS A 482 28.95 13.65 -27.59
N THR A 483 27.95 14.04 -28.38
CA THR A 483 27.21 15.29 -28.20
C THR A 483 26.08 15.08 -27.20
N PRO A 484 25.99 15.90 -26.14
CA PRO A 484 24.85 15.90 -25.24
C PRO A 484 23.56 16.25 -25.96
N TYR A 485 22.45 15.67 -25.51
CA TYR A 485 21.12 15.88 -26.04
C TYR A 485 20.13 16.10 -24.90
N LEU A 486 19.40 17.20 -24.95
CA LEU A 486 18.33 17.52 -24.02
C LEU A 486 17.10 17.99 -24.80
N GLY A 487 16.05 17.17 -24.72
CA GLY A 487 14.76 17.42 -25.36
C GLY A 487 13.62 17.36 -24.35
N THR A 488 12.53 18.05 -24.64
CA THR A 488 11.31 17.97 -23.83
C THR A 488 10.08 17.96 -24.71
N VAL A 489 9.07 17.23 -24.27
CA VAL A 489 7.76 17.15 -24.92
C VAL A 489 6.64 17.18 -23.88
N ASN A 490 5.60 17.98 -24.13
CA ASN A 490 4.43 18.09 -23.24
C ASN A 490 3.23 17.27 -23.76
N LEU A 491 2.15 17.22 -22.97
CA LEU A 491 0.92 16.48 -23.31
C LEU A 491 0.27 16.91 -24.64
N PHE A 492 0.58 18.11 -25.14
CA PHE A 492 0.05 18.60 -26.40
C PHE A 492 0.89 18.16 -27.61
N GLY A 493 2.01 17.47 -27.38
CA GLY A 493 2.99 17.13 -28.40
C GLY A 493 3.87 18.32 -28.81
N VAL A 494 3.90 19.41 -28.03
CA VAL A 494 4.86 20.49 -28.26
C VAL A 494 6.22 20.00 -27.80
N SER A 495 7.15 19.88 -28.75
CA SER A 495 8.51 19.39 -28.51
C SER A 495 9.56 20.41 -28.89
N TYR A 496 10.59 20.56 -28.07
CA TYR A 496 11.77 21.38 -28.38
C TYR A 496 13.03 20.86 -27.67
N THR A 497 14.18 21.37 -28.07
CA THR A 497 15.49 21.09 -27.46
C THR A 497 16.08 22.38 -26.90
N ASN A 498 16.73 22.29 -25.74
CA ASN A 498 17.38 23.44 -25.11
C ASN A 498 18.51 22.97 -24.19
N ASN A 499 19.41 23.86 -23.77
CA ASN A 499 20.51 23.55 -22.85
C ASN A 499 20.05 23.36 -21.40
N PHE A 500 18.83 23.79 -21.09
CA PHE A 500 18.16 23.59 -19.81
C PHE A 500 16.67 23.36 -20.02
N VAL A 501 16.04 22.60 -19.13
CA VAL A 501 14.60 22.34 -19.14
C VAL A 501 14.08 22.34 -17.71
N ALA A 502 12.90 22.92 -17.50
CA ALA A 502 12.12 22.76 -16.29
C ALA A 502 10.64 22.56 -16.67
N THR A 503 9.98 21.56 -16.08
CA THR A 503 8.55 21.28 -16.29
C THR A 503 7.70 21.76 -15.13
N GLY A 504 6.37 21.77 -15.30
CA GLY A 504 5.43 22.10 -14.23
C GLY A 504 5.61 23.52 -13.70
N LEU A 505 5.55 23.71 -12.38
CA LEU A 505 5.83 25.01 -11.76
C LEU A 505 7.31 25.42 -11.88
N GLY A 506 8.20 24.48 -12.14
CA GLY A 506 9.62 24.74 -12.32
C GLY A 506 9.95 25.64 -13.51
N SER A 507 9.15 25.60 -14.58
CA SER A 507 9.31 26.52 -15.72
C SER A 507 9.17 27.99 -15.33
N TYR A 508 8.45 28.28 -14.24
CA TYR A 508 8.24 29.64 -13.74
C TYR A 508 9.22 30.02 -12.62
N LEU A 509 9.55 29.06 -11.75
CA LEU A 509 10.31 29.33 -10.52
C LEU A 509 11.83 29.21 -10.69
N VAL A 510 12.29 28.25 -11.50
CA VAL A 510 13.72 27.89 -11.55
C VAL A 510 14.34 27.96 -12.94
N GLN A 511 13.52 28.08 -13.99
CA GLN A 511 14.03 28.19 -15.36
C GLN A 511 14.99 29.38 -15.53
N HIS A 512 14.63 30.56 -15.02
CA HIS A 512 15.48 31.75 -15.11
C HIS A 512 16.78 31.61 -14.31
N TYR A 513 16.77 30.84 -13.21
CA TYR A 513 17.98 30.54 -12.46
C TYR A 513 18.96 29.68 -13.28
N LEU A 514 18.44 28.68 -14.00
CA LEU A 514 19.25 27.81 -14.87
C LEU A 514 19.81 28.59 -16.07
N GLU A 515 18.99 29.43 -16.68
CA GLU A 515 19.39 30.32 -17.77
C GLU A 515 20.53 31.25 -17.34
N LYS A 516 20.34 31.97 -16.23
CA LYS A 516 21.36 32.86 -15.68
C LYS A 516 22.66 32.12 -15.36
N LYS A 517 22.58 30.88 -14.85
CA LYS A 517 23.77 30.09 -14.56
C LYS A 517 24.59 29.77 -15.81
N LEU A 518 23.93 29.52 -16.95
CA LEU A 518 24.62 29.33 -18.22
C LEU A 518 25.22 30.64 -18.75
N GLU A 519 24.48 31.76 -18.66
CA GLU A 519 24.99 33.07 -19.06
C GLU A 519 26.23 33.49 -18.25
N ASP A 520 26.22 33.26 -16.93
CA ASP A 520 27.35 33.58 -16.05
C ASP A 520 28.59 32.76 -16.45
N CYS A 521 28.42 31.46 -16.75
CA CYS A 521 29.50 30.58 -17.21
C CYS A 521 30.06 31.05 -18.57
N GLU A 522 29.19 31.48 -19.49
CA GLU A 522 29.59 32.00 -20.80
C GLU A 522 30.38 33.31 -20.67
N LYS A 523 29.93 34.24 -19.82
CA LYS A 523 30.63 35.52 -19.55
C LYS A 523 32.01 35.32 -18.92
N GLU A 524 32.14 34.32 -18.05
CA GLU A 524 33.41 33.98 -17.40
C GLU A 524 34.32 33.11 -18.28
N GLY A 525 33.83 32.64 -19.44
CA GLY A 525 34.57 31.73 -20.31
C GLY A 525 34.81 30.34 -19.70
N ILE A 526 34.01 29.97 -18.69
CA ILE A 526 34.13 28.71 -17.96
C ILE A 526 33.11 27.71 -18.50
N LYS A 527 33.58 26.53 -18.89
CA LYS A 527 32.68 25.44 -19.26
C LYS A 527 32.04 24.82 -18.01
N LEU A 528 30.74 24.60 -18.06
CA LEU A 528 30.03 23.92 -16.98
C LEU A 528 30.47 22.45 -16.89
N ASN A 529 30.88 22.03 -15.69
CA ASN A 529 31.21 20.64 -15.38
C ASN A 529 30.03 19.93 -14.68
N GLU A 530 30.14 18.61 -14.52
CA GLU A 530 29.09 17.78 -13.89
C GLU A 530 28.74 18.24 -12.47
N ALA A 531 29.75 18.51 -11.63
CA ALA A 531 29.57 18.87 -10.23
C ALA A 531 28.81 20.20 -10.08
N ASN A 532 29.16 21.21 -10.88
CA ASN A 532 28.48 22.51 -10.87
C ASN A 532 27.06 22.41 -11.44
N ALA A 533 26.84 21.57 -12.46
CA ALA A 533 25.50 21.31 -12.99
C ALA A 533 24.61 20.61 -11.96
N ALA A 534 25.12 19.58 -11.28
CA ALA A 534 24.40 18.88 -10.22
C ALA A 534 24.09 19.81 -9.03
N LEU A 535 25.03 20.68 -8.65
CA LEU A 535 24.81 21.68 -7.62
C LEU A 535 23.73 22.70 -8.02
N ALA A 536 23.71 23.14 -9.29
CA ALA A 536 22.67 24.03 -9.80
C ALA A 536 21.29 23.38 -9.71
N LEU A 537 21.14 22.11 -10.10
CA LEU A 537 19.88 21.39 -9.96
C LEU A 537 19.48 21.18 -8.50
N ARG A 538 20.42 20.87 -7.60
CA ARG A 538 20.15 20.80 -6.15
C ARG A 538 19.56 22.11 -5.63
N ASN A 539 20.12 23.25 -6.03
CA ASN A 539 19.61 24.56 -5.62
C ASN A 539 18.21 24.83 -6.19
N CYS A 540 17.94 24.40 -7.42
CA CYS A 540 16.58 24.45 -7.99
C CYS A 540 15.59 23.60 -7.20
N ILE A 541 15.95 22.38 -6.79
CA ILE A 541 15.10 21.54 -5.93
C ILE A 541 14.85 22.22 -4.59
N GLU A 542 15.85 22.88 -4.00
CA GLU A 542 15.69 23.65 -2.76
C GLU A 542 14.68 24.80 -2.93
N ILE A 543 14.75 25.54 -4.03
CA ILE A 543 13.79 26.62 -4.36
C ILE A 543 12.38 26.05 -4.54
N LEU A 544 12.26 24.95 -5.30
CA LEU A 544 10.97 24.27 -5.52
C LEU A 544 10.39 23.78 -4.20
N TYR A 545 11.18 23.13 -3.35
CA TYR A 545 10.71 22.65 -2.05
C TYR A 545 10.18 23.79 -1.16
N GLN A 546 10.76 24.98 -1.24
CA GLN A 546 10.32 26.15 -0.47
C GLN A 546 9.09 26.85 -1.05
N ARG A 547 8.84 26.75 -2.37
CA ARG A 547 7.85 27.59 -3.07
C ARG A 547 6.74 26.82 -3.79
N ASP A 548 6.94 25.55 -4.07
CA ASP A 548 5.98 24.66 -4.71
C ASP A 548 5.39 23.69 -3.67
N CYS A 549 4.11 23.85 -3.35
CA CYS A 549 3.39 22.97 -2.41
C CYS A 549 3.35 21.49 -2.87
N LEU A 550 3.55 21.24 -4.16
CA LEU A 550 3.62 19.90 -4.73
C LEU A 550 5.05 19.35 -4.80
N ALA A 551 6.08 20.12 -4.48
CA ALA A 551 7.45 19.61 -4.37
C ALA A 551 7.71 18.91 -3.02
N TYR A 552 8.79 18.11 -2.97
CA TYR A 552 9.22 17.36 -1.81
C TYR A 552 10.73 17.53 -1.56
N ASN A 553 11.17 17.26 -0.33
CA ASN A 553 12.55 17.47 0.07
C ASN A 553 13.49 16.33 -0.35
N GLU A 554 12.95 15.17 -0.69
CA GLU A 554 13.71 14.03 -1.22
C GLU A 554 13.64 14.00 -2.75
N TYR A 555 14.79 13.84 -3.40
CA TYR A 555 14.90 13.84 -4.87
C TYR A 555 15.95 12.85 -5.37
N GLU A 556 15.82 12.46 -6.63
CA GLU A 556 16.80 11.66 -7.37
C GLU A 556 17.50 12.53 -8.41
N LEU A 557 18.75 12.19 -8.70
CA LEU A 557 19.57 12.88 -9.69
C LEU A 557 20.13 11.86 -10.69
N GLY A 558 19.88 12.07 -11.97
CA GLY A 558 20.42 11.30 -13.07
C GLY A 558 21.55 12.03 -13.78
N VAL A 559 22.61 11.32 -14.14
CA VAL A 559 23.73 11.83 -14.94
C VAL A 559 23.90 10.95 -16.15
N VAL A 560 24.00 11.58 -17.33
CA VAL A 560 24.33 10.90 -18.58
C VAL A 560 25.52 11.57 -19.24
N THR A 561 26.56 10.79 -19.49
CA THR A 561 27.79 11.12 -20.23
C THR A 561 28.03 10.04 -21.28
N ALA A 562 29.06 10.17 -22.12
CA ALA A 562 29.44 9.13 -23.07
C ALA A 562 29.88 7.81 -22.40
N GLU A 563 30.37 7.87 -21.16
CA GLU A 563 30.94 6.72 -20.44
C GLU A 563 30.00 6.20 -19.34
N ASN A 564 29.09 7.04 -18.85
CA ASN A 564 28.31 6.77 -17.65
C ASN A 564 26.86 7.22 -17.79
N CYS A 565 25.91 6.37 -17.39
CA CYS A 565 24.48 6.65 -17.38
C CYS A 565 23.88 6.08 -16.10
N VAL A 566 23.70 6.93 -15.08
CA VAL A 566 23.27 6.51 -13.74
C VAL A 566 22.14 7.38 -13.23
N ILE A 567 21.26 6.76 -12.46
CA ILE A 567 20.37 7.47 -11.54
C ILE A 567 20.96 7.24 -10.15
N THR A 568 21.43 8.31 -9.53
CA THR A 568 21.96 8.28 -8.17
C THR A 568 20.83 8.01 -7.16
N GLY A 569 21.20 7.56 -5.95
CA GLY A 569 20.23 7.32 -4.89
C GLY A 569 19.47 8.57 -4.44
N LYS A 570 18.63 8.41 -3.42
CA LYS A 570 17.82 9.49 -2.86
C LYS A 570 18.69 10.49 -2.11
N HIS A 571 18.59 11.75 -2.50
CA HIS A 571 19.20 12.89 -1.84
C HIS A 571 18.14 13.71 -1.11
N THR A 572 18.56 14.52 -0.14
CA THR A 572 17.64 15.37 0.62
C THR A 572 18.11 16.82 0.61
N VAL A 573 17.19 17.75 0.41
CA VAL A 573 17.42 19.18 0.65
C VAL A 573 16.80 19.59 1.99
N SER A 574 17.47 20.47 2.72
CA SER A 574 16.92 21.15 3.88
C SER A 574 16.36 22.50 3.44
N GLY A 575 15.13 22.83 3.83
CA GLY A 575 14.61 24.18 3.66
C GLY A 575 15.40 25.19 4.51
N LYS A 576 15.67 26.38 3.97
CA LYS A 576 16.27 27.48 4.71
C LYS A 576 15.19 28.30 5.37
N TRP A 577 15.26 28.42 6.70
CA TRP A 577 14.26 29.12 7.51
C TRP A 577 14.87 30.27 8.33
N ASP A 578 16.11 30.66 8.06
CA ASP A 578 16.84 31.69 8.81
C ASP A 578 16.08 33.04 8.84
N HIS A 579 15.28 33.31 7.80
CA HIS A 579 14.45 34.51 7.70
C HIS A 579 13.22 34.51 8.62
N ALA A 580 12.83 33.37 9.21
CA ALA A 580 11.71 33.31 10.15
C ALA A 580 11.95 34.19 11.38
N GLY A 581 13.21 34.29 11.83
CA GLY A 581 13.61 35.17 12.93
C GLY A 581 13.51 36.67 12.62
N LEU A 582 13.40 37.06 11.35
CA LEU A 582 13.17 38.45 10.94
C LEU A 582 11.70 38.87 11.08
N ILE A 583 10.78 37.91 11.22
CA ILE A 583 9.34 38.17 11.37
C ILE A 583 8.98 38.38 12.85
N THR A 584 9.77 37.86 13.78
CA THR A 584 9.53 37.90 15.23
C THR A 584 10.03 39.18 15.92
N THR A 585 10.70 40.11 15.23
CA THR A 585 11.27 41.33 15.86
C THR A 585 10.37 42.56 15.78
N ARG A 586 9.04 42.39 15.77
CA ARG A 586 8.11 43.50 16.04
C ARG A 586 7.64 43.38 17.49
N ASP A 587 8.23 44.22 18.34
CA ASP A 587 7.69 44.78 19.58
C ASP A 587 6.60 43.98 20.30
N ASP A 588 6.94 42.81 20.83
CA ASP A 588 6.21 42.25 21.96
C ASP A 588 7.21 41.58 22.91
N GLU A 589 7.20 42.03 24.16
CA GLU A 589 7.81 41.38 25.31
C GLU A 589 7.21 39.97 25.48
N PHE A 590 7.69 39.01 24.71
CA PHE A 590 7.56 37.60 25.05
C PHE A 590 8.95 37.05 25.33
N GLU A 591 9.15 36.72 26.60
CA GLU A 591 10.33 36.02 27.12
C GLU A 591 10.85 34.98 26.13
N ASN A 592 12.17 34.96 25.95
CA ASN A 592 12.94 33.93 25.28
C ASN A 592 12.46 32.51 25.66
N LYS A 593 11.47 32.00 24.93
CA LYS A 593 11.27 30.56 24.75
C LYS A 593 11.79 30.25 23.37
N SER A 594 12.94 29.58 23.34
CA SER A 594 13.44 28.88 22.17
C SER A 594 12.33 27.95 21.67
N VAL A 595 11.59 28.38 20.66
CA VAL A 595 10.60 27.54 19.99
C VAL A 595 11.40 26.41 19.36
N THR A 596 11.29 25.22 19.94
CA THR A 596 12.00 24.06 19.40
C THR A 596 11.21 23.50 18.22
N ARG A 597 11.93 22.87 17.28
CA ARG A 597 11.42 22.27 16.03
C ARG A 597 10.18 21.36 16.19
N ALA A 598 9.88 20.92 17.40
CA ALA A 598 8.71 20.12 17.75
C ALA A 598 7.41 20.93 17.90
N GLU A 599 7.48 22.25 18.11
CA GLU A 599 6.30 23.10 18.32
C GLU A 599 5.77 23.71 17.00
N MET A 600 6.56 23.68 15.93
CA MET A 600 6.17 24.16 14.59
C MET A 600 5.66 23.08 13.63
N ILE A 601 5.83 21.79 13.97
CA ILE A 601 5.36 20.63 13.18
C ILE A 601 4.12 20.08 13.86
#